data_AF-A2DPJ3-F1
#
_entry.id   AF-A2DPJ3-F1
#
_cell.length_a   1.000
_cell.length_b   1.000
_cell.length_c   1.000
_cell.angle_alpha   90.00
_cell.angle_beta   90.00
_cell.angle_gamma   90.00
#
_symmetry.space_group_name_H-M   'P 1'
#
loop_
_entity.id
_entity.type
_entity.pdbx_description
1 polymer ?
#
loop_
_entity_poly.entity_id
_entity_poly.type
_entity_poly.pdbx_seq_one_letter_code
_entity_poly.pdbx_strand_id
1 'polypeptide(L)'
;MNAPSENKHASSRKGYRRLTDEERDYVINQYLNKVKIEEIASNLKVNIRRVQDIVRNYKKGICSTFTQEQENQLVELYKQGKTTVKALRPYFTNIDGYAIRNKIKMFIRWGILNPADNCTTPEIKSTPEVMNEALDTYNTCVGEILEISESNFDDFCFNSFKFDTANTYNTNV
;
A
#
# COMPACT_ATOMS: atom_id res chain seq x y z
N MET A 1 43.80 -34.28 14.72
CA MET A 1 42.40 -34.75 14.85
C MET A 1 41.57 -33.54 15.21
N ASN A 2 40.82 -32.96 14.25
CA ASN A 2 39.93 -31.82 14.51
C ASN A 2 38.49 -32.27 14.30
N ALA A 3 37.66 -32.11 15.34
CA ALA A 3 36.23 -32.37 15.28
C ALA A 3 35.55 -31.34 14.35
N PRO A 4 34.58 -31.74 13.52
CA PRO A 4 33.79 -30.77 12.78
C PRO A 4 32.85 -30.03 13.74
N SER A 5 32.97 -28.72 13.79
CA SER A 5 32.11 -27.83 14.55
C SER A 5 30.66 -27.94 14.07
N GLU A 6 29.76 -28.27 15.00
CA GLU A 6 28.31 -28.19 14.79
C GLU A 6 27.91 -26.75 14.44
N ASN A 7 27.52 -26.52 13.18
CA ASN A 7 26.94 -25.26 12.74
C ASN A 7 25.50 -25.14 13.29
N LYS A 8 25.35 -24.76 14.56
CA LYS A 8 24.07 -24.44 15.21
C LYS A 8 23.60 -23.02 14.86
N HIS A 9 23.34 -22.71 13.60
CA HIS A 9 22.65 -21.47 13.25
C HIS A 9 21.77 -21.60 11.99
N ALA A 10 20.85 -22.57 11.99
CA ALA A 10 19.62 -22.44 11.22
C ALA A 10 18.58 -21.74 12.10
N SER A 11 18.72 -20.42 12.27
CA SER A 11 17.64 -19.60 12.81
C SER A 11 16.47 -19.65 11.82
N SER A 12 15.59 -20.63 12.01
CA SER A 12 14.25 -20.66 11.42
C SER A 12 13.55 -19.37 11.84
N ARG A 13 13.68 -18.32 11.01
CA ARG A 13 12.76 -17.19 11.05
C ARG A 13 11.40 -17.79 10.73
N LYS A 14 10.64 -18.16 11.77
CA LYS A 14 9.23 -18.58 11.65
C LYS A 14 8.50 -17.44 10.94
N GLY A 15 8.44 -17.54 9.61
CA GLY A 15 7.89 -16.55 8.73
C GLY A 15 6.45 -16.29 9.13
N TYR A 16 6.10 -15.03 9.30
CA TYR A 16 4.74 -14.62 9.64
C TYR A 16 3.83 -14.99 8.45
N ARG A 17 3.14 -16.13 8.53
CA ARG A 17 2.24 -16.60 7.47
C ARG A 17 1.05 -15.66 7.36
N ARG A 18 0.84 -15.07 6.18
CA ARG A 18 -0.38 -14.32 5.88
C ARG A 18 -1.52 -15.31 5.62
N LEU A 19 -2.63 -15.14 6.32
CA LEU A 19 -3.87 -15.87 6.08
C LEU A 19 -4.58 -15.29 4.85
N THR A 20 -5.04 -16.18 3.96
CA THR A 20 -5.92 -15.82 2.83
C THR A 20 -7.29 -15.36 3.35
N ASP A 21 -8.12 -14.83 2.47
CA ASP A 21 -9.47 -14.41 2.85
C ASP A 21 -10.35 -15.63 3.19
N GLU A 22 -10.23 -16.72 2.43
CA GLU A 22 -10.87 -18.01 2.71
C GLU A 22 -10.52 -18.56 4.10
N GLU A 23 -9.24 -18.47 4.50
CA GLU A 23 -8.82 -18.92 5.82
C GLU A 23 -9.36 -18.02 6.95
N ARG A 24 -9.56 -16.72 6.68
CA ARG A 24 -10.21 -15.83 7.64
C ARG A 24 -11.69 -16.16 7.77
N ASP A 25 -12.37 -16.44 6.67
CA ASP A 25 -13.76 -16.87 6.67
C ASP A 25 -13.92 -18.18 7.42
N TYR A 26 -12.99 -19.12 7.24
CA TYR A 26 -12.93 -20.33 8.05
C TYR A 26 -12.82 -20.02 9.55
N VAL A 27 -11.94 -19.11 9.98
CA VAL A 27 -11.84 -18.69 11.40
C VAL A 27 -13.18 -18.17 11.92
N ILE A 28 -13.85 -17.31 11.16
CA ILE A 28 -15.15 -16.74 11.56
C ILE A 28 -16.22 -17.83 11.65
N ASN A 29 -16.30 -18.72 10.67
CA ASN A 29 -17.26 -19.83 10.67
C ASN A 29 -17.05 -20.77 11.87
N GLN A 30 -15.80 -21.14 12.18
CA GLN A 30 -15.51 -21.98 13.35
C GLN A 30 -15.85 -21.27 14.67
N TYR A 31 -15.57 -19.97 14.76
CA TYR A 31 -15.96 -19.15 15.91
C TYR A 31 -17.48 -19.11 16.11
N LEU A 32 -18.26 -18.96 15.03
CA LEU A 32 -19.73 -19.00 15.08
C LEU A 32 -20.26 -20.37 15.51
N ASN A 33 -19.57 -21.44 15.13
CA ASN A 33 -19.85 -22.82 15.59
C ASN A 33 -19.35 -23.10 17.02
N LYS A 34 -18.91 -22.07 17.76
CA LYS A 34 -18.47 -22.15 19.17
C LYS A 34 -17.21 -23.01 19.37
N VAL A 35 -16.39 -23.19 18.35
CA VAL A 35 -15.09 -23.88 18.47
C VAL A 35 -14.10 -23.00 19.24
N LYS A 36 -13.26 -23.62 20.07
CA LYS A 36 -12.27 -22.90 20.89
C LYS A 36 -11.19 -22.26 20.00
N ILE A 37 -10.72 -21.07 20.37
CA ILE A 37 -9.74 -20.30 19.57
C ILE A 37 -8.42 -21.07 19.42
N GLU A 38 -7.99 -21.76 20.47
CA GLU A 38 -6.78 -22.58 20.48
C GLU A 38 -6.85 -23.72 19.46
N GLU A 39 -8.02 -24.33 19.33
CA GLU A 39 -8.29 -25.41 18.38
C GLU A 39 -8.27 -24.89 16.94
N ILE A 40 -8.93 -23.75 16.68
CA ILE A 40 -8.89 -23.07 15.37
C ILE A 40 -7.45 -22.73 14.97
N ALA A 41 -6.67 -22.20 15.91
CA ALA A 41 -5.27 -21.85 15.69
C ALA A 41 -4.40 -23.07 15.37
N SER A 42 -4.62 -24.18 16.08
CA SER A 42 -3.96 -25.47 15.84
C SER A 42 -4.27 -26.00 14.44
N ASN A 43 -5.56 -26.00 14.05
CA ASN A 43 -6.02 -26.50 12.75
C ASN A 43 -5.39 -25.74 11.57
N LEU A 44 -5.30 -24.41 11.68
CA LEU A 44 -4.68 -23.56 10.66
C LEU A 44 -3.15 -23.45 10.77
N LYS A 45 -2.55 -24.05 11.81
CA LYS A 45 -1.12 -23.92 12.13
C LYS A 45 -0.67 -22.45 12.21
N VAL A 46 -1.48 -21.61 12.86
CA VAL A 46 -1.21 -20.17 13.06
C VAL A 46 -1.15 -19.81 14.54
N ASN A 47 -0.65 -18.62 14.83
CA ASN A 47 -0.59 -18.11 16.20
C ASN A 47 -2.01 -17.82 16.74
N ILE A 48 -2.29 -18.25 17.97
CA ILE A 48 -3.56 -17.99 18.69
C ILE A 48 -3.92 -16.50 18.65
N ARG A 49 -2.94 -15.61 18.87
CA ARG A 49 -3.14 -14.16 18.84
C ARG A 49 -3.74 -13.69 17.51
N ARG A 50 -3.32 -14.31 16.40
CA ARG A 50 -3.81 -13.96 15.07
C ARG A 50 -5.29 -14.31 14.91
N VAL A 51 -5.70 -15.47 15.41
CA VAL A 51 -7.11 -15.89 15.42
C VAL A 51 -7.93 -14.95 16.30
N GLN A 52 -7.43 -14.60 17.49
CA GLN A 52 -8.08 -13.63 18.37
C GLN A 52 -8.27 -12.26 17.72
N ASP A 53 -7.27 -11.77 16.98
CA ASP A 53 -7.36 -10.49 16.28
C ASP A 53 -8.40 -10.52 15.16
N ILE A 54 -8.49 -11.62 14.40
CA ILE A 54 -9.52 -11.82 13.37
C ILE A 54 -10.92 -11.80 14.00
N VAL A 55 -11.13 -12.59 15.06
CA VAL A 55 -12.42 -12.63 15.78
C VAL A 55 -12.77 -11.26 16.38
N ARG A 56 -11.79 -10.54 16.91
CA ARG A 56 -12.00 -9.19 17.45
C ARG A 56 -12.41 -8.19 16.36
N ASN A 57 -11.77 -8.24 15.21
CA ASN A 57 -12.12 -7.38 14.08
C ASN A 57 -13.52 -7.68 13.57
N TYR A 58 -13.87 -8.96 13.43
CA TYR A 58 -15.22 -9.40 13.08
C TYR A 58 -16.28 -8.87 14.06
N LYS A 59 -16.06 -9.02 15.37
CA LYS A 59 -16.97 -8.48 16.41
C LYS A 59 -17.18 -6.97 16.32
N LYS A 60 -16.17 -6.24 15.85
CA LYS A 60 -16.21 -4.79 15.68
C LYS A 60 -16.75 -4.36 14.31
N GLY A 61 -17.10 -5.31 13.43
CA GLY A 61 -17.49 -5.02 12.05
C GLY A 61 -16.35 -4.45 11.20
N ILE A 62 -15.10 -4.67 11.59
CA ILE A 62 -13.93 -4.17 10.85
C ILE A 62 -13.60 -5.12 9.71
N CYS A 63 -13.61 -4.60 8.48
CA CYS A 63 -13.18 -5.30 7.26
C CYS A 63 -11.92 -4.65 6.66
N SER A 64 -11.31 -5.34 5.69
CA SER A 64 -10.12 -4.86 4.96
C SER A 64 -10.40 -4.54 3.49
N THR A 65 -11.60 -4.86 3.02
CA THR A 65 -12.03 -4.67 1.64
C THR A 65 -12.74 -3.33 1.48
N PHE A 66 -12.52 -2.67 0.35
CA PHE A 66 -13.21 -1.44 -0.01
C PHE A 66 -14.28 -1.76 -1.06
N THR A 67 -15.42 -1.10 -0.98
CA THR A 67 -16.36 -1.00 -2.11
C THR A 67 -15.91 0.09 -3.08
N GLN A 68 -16.45 0.10 -4.30
CA GLN A 68 -16.12 1.13 -5.28
C GLN A 68 -16.48 2.54 -4.78
N GLU A 69 -17.61 2.67 -4.08
CA GLU A 69 -18.05 3.93 -3.49
C GLU A 69 -17.07 4.42 -2.41
N GLN A 70 -16.56 3.51 -1.58
CA GLN A 70 -15.56 3.83 -0.56
C GLN A 70 -14.21 4.22 -1.19
N GLU A 71 -13.84 3.61 -2.31
CA GLU A 71 -12.66 3.98 -3.06
C GLU A 71 -12.78 5.39 -3.65
N ASN A 72 -13.93 5.71 -4.26
CA ASN A 72 -14.21 7.05 -4.77
C ASN A 72 -14.18 8.09 -3.64
N GLN A 73 -14.84 7.79 -2.52
CA GLN A 73 -14.83 8.64 -1.33
C GLN A 73 -13.41 8.83 -0.78
N LEU A 74 -12.57 7.79 -0.76
CA LEU A 74 -11.19 7.88 -0.31
C LEU A 74 -10.38 8.86 -1.18
N VAL A 75 -10.57 8.79 -2.51
CA VAL A 75 -9.91 9.71 -3.45
C VAL A 75 -10.36 11.15 -3.23
N GLU A 76 -11.66 11.39 -3.07
CA GLU A 76 -12.21 12.72 -2.80
C GLU A 76 -11.66 13.33 -1.51
N LEU A 77 -11.69 12.56 -0.41
CA LEU A 77 -11.16 13.01 0.88
C LEU A 77 -9.66 13.30 0.81
N TYR A 78 -8.91 12.50 0.05
CA TYR A 78 -7.48 12.72 -0.14
C TYR A 78 -7.21 14.03 -0.91
N LYS A 79 -7.97 14.30 -1.98
CA LYS A 79 -7.91 15.55 -2.74
C LYS A 79 -8.29 16.78 -1.90
N GLN A 80 -9.11 16.61 -0.85
CA GLN A 80 -9.41 17.64 0.15
C GLN A 80 -8.29 17.85 1.19
N GLY A 81 -7.13 17.19 1.04
CA GLY A 81 -6.01 17.30 1.97
C GLY A 81 -6.03 16.34 3.16
N LYS A 82 -7.02 15.42 3.24
CA LYS A 82 -7.05 14.38 4.29
C LYS A 82 -6.15 13.21 3.90
N THR A 83 -4.85 13.40 4.03
CA THR A 83 -3.84 12.46 3.53
C THR A 83 -3.40 11.40 4.55
N THR A 84 -3.70 11.62 5.84
CA THR A 84 -3.31 10.69 6.91
C THR A 84 -4.41 9.70 7.25
N VAL A 85 -4.02 8.47 7.63
CA VAL A 85 -4.98 7.44 8.11
C VAL A 85 -5.80 7.95 9.29
N LYS A 86 -5.18 8.72 10.20
CA LYS A 86 -5.88 9.31 11.36
C LYS A 86 -7.00 10.26 10.93
N ALA A 87 -6.77 11.09 9.91
CA ALA A 87 -7.78 12.00 9.37
C ALA A 87 -8.90 11.26 8.61
N LEU A 88 -8.59 10.11 8.01
CA LEU A 88 -9.55 9.32 7.21
C LEU A 88 -10.38 8.34 8.05
N ARG A 89 -9.87 7.87 9.20
CA ARG A 89 -10.54 6.91 10.08
C ARG A 89 -12.00 7.25 10.45
N PRO A 90 -12.37 8.51 10.74
CA PRO A 90 -13.76 8.86 11.04
C PRO A 90 -14.74 8.59 9.89
N TYR A 91 -14.26 8.59 8.64
CA TYR A 91 -15.07 8.35 7.44
C TYR A 91 -15.17 6.86 7.09
N PHE A 92 -14.21 6.06 7.56
CA PHE A 92 -14.11 4.63 7.28
C PHE A 92 -14.08 3.84 8.60
N THR A 93 -15.17 3.96 9.38
CA THR A 93 -15.29 3.37 10.72
C THR A 93 -15.18 1.84 10.72
N ASN A 94 -15.66 1.22 9.65
CA ASN A 94 -15.65 -0.23 9.46
C ASN A 94 -14.42 -0.74 8.69
N ILE A 95 -13.50 0.12 8.25
CA ILE A 95 -12.31 -0.31 7.49
C ILE A 95 -11.08 -0.28 8.38
N ASP A 96 -10.27 -1.33 8.33
CA ASP A 96 -9.00 -1.36 9.06
C ASP A 96 -8.04 -0.25 8.58
N GLY A 97 -7.34 0.38 9.52
CA GLY A 97 -6.43 1.49 9.25
C GLY A 97 -5.24 1.07 8.41
N TYR A 98 -4.79 -0.19 8.55
CA TYR A 98 -3.80 -0.75 7.65
C TYR A 98 -4.33 -0.92 6.23
N ALA A 99 -5.61 -1.27 6.07
CA ALA A 99 -6.25 -1.36 4.75
C ALA A 99 -6.35 0.03 4.10
N ILE A 100 -6.75 1.06 4.85
CA ILE A 100 -6.72 2.46 4.38
C ILE A 100 -5.32 2.84 3.91
N ARG A 101 -4.28 2.59 4.72
CA ARG A 101 -2.90 2.89 4.36
C ARG A 101 -2.46 2.18 3.07
N ASN A 102 -2.77 0.89 2.96
CA ASN A 102 -2.38 0.11 1.80
C ASN A 102 -3.11 0.58 0.53
N LYS A 103 -4.40 0.92 0.64
CA LYS A 103 -5.18 1.43 -0.48
C LYS A 103 -4.63 2.77 -1.00
N ILE A 104 -4.29 3.70 -0.09
CA ILE A 104 -3.62 4.96 -0.46
C ILE A 104 -2.32 4.67 -1.21
N LYS A 105 -1.47 3.78 -0.69
CA LYS A 105 -0.21 3.40 -1.35
C LYS A 105 -0.45 2.82 -2.75
N MET A 106 -1.48 2.00 -2.91
CA MET A 106 -1.85 1.43 -4.21
C MET A 106 -2.30 2.53 -5.18
N PHE A 107 -3.14 3.46 -4.74
CA PHE A 107 -3.59 4.58 -5.58
C PHE A 107 -2.46 5.53 -5.99
N ILE A 108 -1.49 5.77 -5.11
CA ILE A 108 -0.28 6.52 -5.47
C ILE A 108 0.52 5.75 -6.53
N ARG A 109 0.74 4.44 -6.33
CA ARG A 109 1.45 3.59 -7.30
C ARG A 109 0.76 3.54 -8.67
N TRP A 110 -0.56 3.64 -8.70
CA TRP A 110 -1.36 3.66 -9.93
C TRP A 110 -1.52 5.06 -10.55
N GLY A 111 -1.00 6.12 -9.93
CA GLY A 111 -1.14 7.48 -10.43
C GLY A 111 -2.53 8.10 -10.24
N ILE A 112 -3.40 7.49 -9.42
CA ILE A 112 -4.73 8.05 -9.09
C ILE A 112 -4.61 9.19 -8.07
N LEU A 113 -3.64 9.06 -7.16
CA LEU A 113 -3.31 10.06 -6.15
C LEU A 113 -1.86 10.50 -6.31
N ASN A 114 -1.59 11.78 -6.04
CA ASN A 114 -0.23 12.24 -5.87
C ASN A 114 0.23 11.94 -4.44
N PRO A 115 1.51 11.60 -4.22
CA PRO A 115 2.05 11.53 -2.87
C PRO A 115 1.78 12.85 -2.15
N ALA A 116 1.43 12.76 -0.87
CA ALA A 116 1.36 13.93 -0.02
C ALA A 116 2.78 14.43 0.23
N ASP A 117 3.33 15.16 -0.73
CA ASP A 117 4.50 15.99 -0.50
C ASP A 117 4.17 17.00 0.60
N ASN A 118 5.17 17.47 1.34
CA ASN A 118 5.05 18.48 2.40
C ASN A 118 4.54 19.82 1.85
N CYS A 119 3.28 19.88 1.39
CA CYS A 119 2.58 21.09 1.04
C CYS A 119 2.18 21.84 2.32
N THR A 120 3.17 22.37 3.03
CA THR A 120 3.08 23.79 3.34
C THR A 120 3.21 24.48 1.99
N THR A 121 2.08 24.87 1.40
CA THR A 121 2.10 26.05 0.55
C THR A 121 2.45 27.19 1.50
N PRO A 122 3.66 27.77 1.53
CA PRO A 122 3.75 29.11 2.08
C PRO A 122 2.80 29.95 1.23
N GLU A 123 1.93 30.73 1.86
CA GLU A 123 1.26 31.81 1.14
C GLU A 123 2.37 32.63 0.47
N ILE A 124 2.52 32.47 -0.83
CA ILE A 124 3.47 33.24 -1.62
C ILE A 124 2.93 34.67 -1.61
N LYS A 125 3.39 35.48 -0.67
CA LYS A 125 3.39 36.93 -0.83
C LYS A 125 4.46 37.23 -1.87
N SER A 126 4.07 37.10 -3.13
CA SER A 126 4.92 37.32 -4.29
C SER A 126 5.35 38.77 -4.32
N THR A 127 6.60 39.01 -3.97
CA THR A 127 7.34 40.18 -4.44
C THR A 127 8.30 39.73 -5.54
N PRO A 128 8.42 40.51 -6.63
CA PRO A 128 9.11 40.10 -7.86
C PRO A 128 10.61 39.82 -7.71
N GLU A 129 11.22 40.16 -6.57
CA GLU A 129 12.64 39.94 -6.30
C GLU A 129 12.99 38.46 -6.06
N VAL A 130 12.07 37.65 -5.54
CA VAL A 130 12.35 36.23 -5.18
C VAL A 130 12.33 35.29 -6.39
N MET A 131 11.75 35.72 -7.53
CA MET A 131 11.67 34.88 -8.73
C MET A 131 13.02 34.68 -9.44
N ASN A 132 13.97 35.60 -9.26
CA ASN A 132 15.27 35.50 -9.94
C ASN A 132 16.24 34.56 -9.22
N GLU A 133 16.26 34.51 -7.88
CA GLU A 133 17.12 33.56 -7.13
C GLU A 133 16.68 32.09 -7.30
N ALA A 134 15.38 31.84 -7.46
CA ALA A 134 14.86 30.50 -7.68
C ALA A 134 15.25 29.92 -9.05
N LEU A 135 15.43 30.78 -10.06
CA LEU A 135 15.79 30.36 -11.42
C LEU A 135 17.27 29.95 -11.52
N ASP A 136 18.15 30.65 -10.79
CA ASP A 136 19.59 30.32 -10.72
C ASP A 136 19.83 29.01 -9.92
N THR A 137 19.00 28.75 -8.91
CA THR A 137 19.04 27.49 -8.14
C THR A 137 18.56 26.30 -8.98
N TYR A 138 17.56 26.49 -9.84
CA TYR A 138 17.04 25.44 -10.74
C TYR A 138 18.06 25.03 -11.81
N ASN A 139 18.76 26.00 -12.41
CA ASN A 139 19.76 25.71 -13.45
C ASN A 139 21.01 25.02 -12.90
N THR A 140 21.32 25.18 -11.62
CA THR A 140 22.43 24.47 -10.95
C THR A 140 22.07 22.99 -10.70
N CYS A 141 20.81 22.68 -10.35
CA CYS A 141 20.36 21.30 -10.10
C CYS A 141 20.11 20.46 -11.37
N VAL A 142 19.81 21.08 -12.52
CA VAL A 142 19.58 20.34 -13.78
C VAL A 142 20.90 19.90 -14.45
N GLY A 143 22.02 20.53 -14.13
CA GLY A 143 23.35 20.16 -14.65
C GLY A 143 23.92 18.84 -14.13
N GLU A 144 23.44 18.32 -12.99
CA GLU A 144 24.00 17.12 -12.35
C GLU A 144 23.20 15.82 -12.61
N ILE A 145 22.06 15.89 -13.30
CA ILE A 145 21.22 14.70 -13.58
C ILE A 145 21.55 14.03 -14.94
N LEU A 146 22.41 14.65 -15.76
CA LEU A 146 22.79 14.10 -17.07
C LEU A 146 24.05 13.20 -17.07
N GLU A 147 24.66 12.90 -15.90
CA GLU A 147 25.85 12.03 -15.80
C GLU A 147 25.67 10.78 -14.91
N ILE A 148 24.47 10.18 -14.87
CA ILE A 148 24.34 8.78 -14.42
C ILE A 148 24.08 7.92 -15.66
N SER A 149 25.20 7.42 -16.17
CA SER A 149 25.34 6.45 -17.24
C SER A 149 24.45 5.23 -17.07
N GLU A 150 23.85 4.83 -18.18
CA GLU A 150 23.34 3.50 -18.53
C GLU A 150 24.06 2.35 -17.79
N SER A 151 23.39 1.69 -16.83
CA SER A 151 23.55 0.26 -16.53
C SER A 151 22.55 -0.19 -15.46
N ASN A 152 21.90 -1.35 -15.70
CA ASN A 152 20.99 -2.10 -14.82
C ASN A 152 19.47 -1.87 -14.96
N PHE A 153 18.98 -1.78 -16.20
CA PHE A 153 17.60 -2.22 -16.53
C PHE A 153 17.63 -3.65 -17.09
N ASP A 154 17.94 -4.64 -16.27
CA ASP A 154 17.71 -6.05 -16.61
C ASP A 154 17.04 -6.76 -15.44
N ASP A 155 16.06 -7.60 -15.79
CA ASP A 155 15.23 -8.49 -14.95
C ASP A 155 14.06 -7.87 -14.15
N PHE A 156 12.93 -7.68 -14.83
CA PHE A 156 11.71 -8.42 -14.47
C PHE A 156 10.73 -8.46 -15.65
N CYS A 157 10.58 -9.64 -16.27
CA CYS A 157 9.73 -9.91 -17.43
C CYS A 157 8.27 -9.46 -17.23
N PHE A 158 7.83 -8.49 -18.02
CA PHE A 158 6.42 -8.25 -18.32
C PHE A 158 6.10 -8.95 -19.65
N ASN A 159 5.63 -10.19 -19.59
CA ASN A 159 5.08 -10.84 -20.77
C ASN A 159 3.68 -10.28 -21.06
N SER A 160 3.63 -9.45 -22.11
CA SER A 160 2.58 -9.36 -23.12
C SER A 160 1.13 -9.17 -22.66
N PHE A 161 0.68 -7.91 -22.63
CA PHE A 161 -0.65 -7.55 -23.14
C PHE A 161 -0.45 -6.76 -24.43
N LYS A 162 -0.68 -7.42 -25.58
CA LYS A 162 -0.88 -6.70 -26.85
C LYS A 162 -2.26 -6.07 -26.79
N PHE A 163 -2.31 -4.75 -26.61
CA PHE A 163 -3.47 -3.98 -27.06
C PHE A 163 -3.26 -3.76 -28.56
N ASP A 164 -4.10 -4.39 -29.38
CA ASP A 164 -4.26 -4.00 -30.78
C ASP A 164 -4.84 -2.59 -30.79
N THR A 165 -3.97 -1.59 -30.96
CA THR A 165 -4.36 -0.23 -31.27
C THR A 165 -4.72 -0.15 -32.74
N ALA A 166 -6.02 -0.21 -33.04
CA ALA A 166 -6.57 0.32 -34.28
C ALA A 166 -7.68 1.31 -33.93
N ASN A 167 -7.28 2.47 -33.40
CA ASN A 167 -8.08 3.69 -33.47
C ASN A 167 -7.58 4.46 -34.70
N THR A 168 -8.23 4.25 -35.84
CA THR A 168 -8.10 5.17 -36.97
C THR A 168 -9.22 6.17 -36.84
N TYR A 169 -8.85 7.38 -36.44
CA TYR A 169 -9.64 8.58 -36.64
C TYR A 169 -10.04 8.67 -38.11
N ASN A 170 -11.32 8.82 -38.38
CA ASN A 170 -11.77 9.39 -39.64
C ASN A 170 -12.60 10.62 -39.34
N THR A 171 -11.91 11.76 -39.40
CA THR A 171 -12.47 13.08 -39.59
C THR A 171 -12.72 13.30 -41.08
N ASN A 172 -13.90 13.86 -41.36
CA ASN A 172 -14.29 14.71 -42.48
C ASN A 172 -15.36 14.18 -43.47
N VAL A 173 -16.32 15.09 -43.66
CA VAL A 173 -17.44 15.19 -44.61
C VAL A 173 -18.75 14.53 -44.19
#